data_AF-A0A915P152-F1
#
_entry.id   AF-A0A915P152-F1
#
_cell.length_a   1.000
_cell.length_b   1.000
_cell.length_c   1.000
_cell.angle_alpha   90.00
_cell.angle_beta   90.00
_cell.angle_gamma   90.00
#
_symmetry.space_group_name_H-M   'P 1'
#
loop_
_entity.id
_entity.type
_entity.pdbx_description
1 polymer ?
#
loop_
_entity_poly.entity_id
_entity_poly.type
_entity_poly.pdbx_seq_one_letter_code
_entity_poly.pdbx_strand_id
1 'polypeptide(L)' 'MVIDNINKKLERLGFGIDRGGTFTDVFVVYPNGNCKTFKLLSEDPQNYNDAPTEA' A
#
# COMPACT_ATOMS: atom_id res chain seq x y z
N MET A 1 -8.49 -28.17 -17.20
CA MET A 1 -8.42 -27.19 -16.10
C MET A 1 -7.06 -26.54 -16.21
N VAL A 2 -7.06 -25.31 -16.70
CA VAL A 2 -5.89 -24.64 -17.26
C VAL A 2 -4.91 -24.26 -16.13
N ILE A 3 -3.72 -24.86 -16.12
CA ILE A 3 -2.57 -24.37 -15.33
C ILE A 3 -1.77 -23.44 -16.25
N ASP A 4 -2.38 -22.34 -16.68
CA ASP A 4 -1.66 -21.28 -17.36
C ASP A 4 -1.40 -20.16 -16.36
N ASN A 5 -0.14 -19.72 -16.31
CA ASN A 5 0.36 -18.50 -15.67
C ASN A 5 0.91 -18.58 -14.24
N ILE A 6 1.83 -19.52 -13.99
CA ILE A 6 2.74 -19.40 -12.85
C ILE A 6 3.78 -18.26 -13.06
N ASN A 7 3.98 -17.80 -14.30
CA ASN A 7 5.01 -16.80 -14.66
C ASN A 7 4.46 -15.47 -15.23
N LYS A 8 3.21 -15.10 -14.94
CA LYS A 8 2.69 -13.82 -15.42
C LYS A 8 3.32 -12.70 -14.61
N LYS A 9 4.38 -12.10 -15.16
CA LYS A 9 4.94 -10.84 -14.69
C LYS A 9 3.79 -9.84 -14.61
N LEU A 10 3.60 -9.22 -13.45
CA LEU A 10 2.57 -8.20 -13.34
C LEU A 10 3.02 -7.05 -14.24
N GLU A 11 2.21 -6.65 -15.22
CA GLU A 11 2.61 -5.56 -16.14
C GLU A 11 2.39 -4.16 -15.52
N ARG A 12 1.80 -4.12 -14.32
CA ARG A 12 1.34 -2.89 -13.65
C ARG A 12 1.61 -2.96 -12.16
N LEU A 13 1.75 -1.80 -11.54
CA LEU A 13 1.77 -1.68 -10.09
C LEU A 13 0.38 -2.03 -9.54
N GLY A 14 0.35 -2.87 -8.51
CA GLY A 14 -0.84 -3.14 -7.71
C GLY A 14 -0.77 -2.42 -6.37
N PHE A 15 -1.88 -1.83 -5.93
CA PHE A 15 -1.98 -1.14 -4.66
C PHE A 15 -3.19 -1.64 -3.88
N GLY A 16 -3.00 -1.92 -2.59
CA GLY A 16 -4.06 -2.05 -1.60
C GLY A 16 -3.93 -0.91 -0.60
N ILE A 17 -5.04 -0.23 -0.31
CA ILE A 17 -5.07 0.89 0.64
C ILE A 17 -6.16 0.57 1.67
N ASP A 18 -5.76 0.49 2.94
CA ASP A 18 -6.66 0.36 4.08
C ASP A 18 -6.59 1.62 4.93
N ARG A 19 -7.68 2.39 4.92
CA ARG A 19 -7.79 3.68 5.61
C ARG A 19 -8.31 3.43 7.03
N GLY A 20 -7.47 3.71 8.03
CA GLY A 20 -7.86 3.77 9.43
C GLY A 20 -7.98 5.20 9.96
N GLY A 21 -8.20 5.32 11.27
CA GLY A 21 -8.25 6.61 11.98
C GLY A 21 -6.89 7.30 12.00
N THR A 22 -5.96 6.82 12.82
CA THR A 22 -4.61 7.42 12.96
C THR A 22 -3.66 7.05 11.83
N PHE A 23 -3.81 5.88 11.23
CA PHE A 23 -2.89 5.39 10.19
C PHE A 23 -3.64 4.86 8.97
N THR A 24 -2.96 4.90 7.83
CA THR A 24 -3.35 4.30 6.56
C THR A 24 -2.28 3.27 6.18
N ASP A 25 -2.69 2.02 6.01
CA ASP A 25 -1.79 0.95 5.57
C ASP A 25 -1.82 0.87 4.03
N VAL A 26 -0.63 0.85 3.41
CA VAL A 26 -0.45 0.75 1.96
C VAL A 26 0.36 -0.49 1.64
N PHE A 27 -0.21 -1.36 0.82
CA PHE A 27 0.48 -2.51 0.25
C PHE A 27 0.73 -2.30 -1.24
N VAL A 28 1.98 -2.45 -1.67
CA VAL A 28 2.40 -2.30 -3.07
C VAL A 28 2.93 -3.62 -3.59
N VAL A 29 2.42 -4.05 -4.73
CA VAL A 29 2.99 -5.15 -5.53
C VAL A 29 3.59 -4.56 -6.79
N TYR A 30 4.89 -4.76 -6.96
CA TYR A 30 5.62 -4.32 -8.14
C TYR A 30 5.42 -5.31 -9.30
N PRO A 31 5.57 -4.82 -10.55
CA PRO A 31 5.57 -5.64 -11.75
C PRO A 31 6.47 -6.90 -11.69
N ASN A 32 7.61 -6.78 -11.03
CA ASN A 32 8.58 -7.85 -10.87
C ASN A 32 8.22 -8.86 -9.76
N GLY A 33 7.06 -8.73 -9.12
CA GLY A 33 6.61 -9.60 -8.03
C GLY A 33 7.13 -9.21 -6.64
N ASN A 34 8.02 -8.21 -6.53
CA ASN A 34 8.41 -7.69 -5.24
C ASN A 34 7.22 -6.99 -4.58
N CYS A 35 7.22 -6.94 -3.25
CA CYS A 35 6.22 -6.19 -2.50
C CYS A 35 6.85 -5.27 -1.47
N LYS A 36 6.11 -4.23 -1.10
CA LYS A 36 6.42 -3.33 0.02
C LYS A 36 5.15 -2.98 0.78
N THR A 37 5.31 -2.75 2.08
CA THR A 37 4.27 -2.25 2.98
C THR A 37 4.72 -0.92 3.55
N PHE A 38 3.78 0.03 3.63
CA PHE A 38 3.96 1.32 4.30
C PHE A 38 2.84 1.50 5.31
N LYS A 39 3.15 2.15 6.43
CA LYS A 39 2.17 2.58 7.42
C LYS A 39 2.28 4.09 7.52
N LEU A 40 1.37 4.80 6.88
CA LEU A 40 1.40 6.25 6.85
C LEU A 40 0.49 6.79 7.93
N LEU A 41 0.86 7.88 8.57
CA LEU A 41 -0.07 8.65 9.39
C LEU A 41 -1.21 9.14 8.49
N SER A 42 -2.45 8.94 8.90
CA SER A 42 -3.60 9.51 8.23
C SER A 42 -3.59 11.01 8.46
N GLU A 43 -3.23 11.79 7.44
CA GLU A 43 -3.35 13.24 7.52
C GLU A 43 -4.83 13.62 7.56
N ASP A 44 -5.26 14.20 8.67
CA ASP A 44 -6.53 14.90 8.82
C ASP A 44 -6.23 16.28 9.41
N PRO A 45 -5.97 17.28 8.54
CA PRO A 45 -5.56 18.62 8.97
C PRO A 45 -6.59 19.33 9.86
N GLN A 46 -7.83 18.83 9.94
CA GLN A 46 -8.87 19.37 10.82
C GLN A 46 -8.89 18.69 12.20
N ASN A 47 -8.36 17.47 12.33
CA ASN A 47 -8.40 16.71 13.59
C ASN A 47 -7.04 16.57 14.31
N TYR A 48 -5.90 16.79 13.65
CA TYR A 48 -4.60 16.59 14.29
C TYR A 48 -3.55 17.64 13.87
N ASN A 49 -3.36 18.68 14.69
CA ASN A 49 -2.31 19.68 14.49
C ASN A 49 -0.90 19.13 14.84
N ASP A 50 -0.85 18.01 15.54
CA ASP A 50 0.30 17.49 16.27
C ASP A 50 0.56 16.00 15.96
N ALA A 51 0.09 15.56 14.79
CA ALA A 51 0.27 14.21 14.32
C ALA A 51 1.77 13.94 14.00
N PRO A 52 2.40 12.90 14.58
CA PRO A 52 3.82 12.62 14.35
C PRO A 52 4.06 12.14 12.91
N THR A 53 4.81 12.90 12.13
CA THR A 53 5.26 12.51 10.78
C THR A 53 6.38 11.47 10.85
N GLU A 54 6.33 10.43 10.01
CA GLU A 54 7.47 9.52 9.83
C GLU A 54 8.67 10.25 9.20
N ALA A 55 9.89 9.85 9.58
CA ALA A 55 11.17 10.45 9.21
C ALA A 55 11.76 9.88 7.90
#